data_AF-A0A3G2S4T2-F1
#
_entry.id   AF-A0A3G2S4T2-F1
#
_cell.length_a   1.000
_cell.length_b   1.000
_cell.length_c   1.000
_cell.angle_alpha   90.00
_cell.angle_beta   90.00
_cell.angle_gamma   90.00
#
_symmetry.space_group_name_H-M   'P 1'
#
loop_
_entity.id
_entity.type
_entity.pdbx_description
1 polymer ?
#
loop_
_entity_poly.entity_id
_entity_poly.type
_entity_poly.pdbx_seq_one_letter_code
_entity_poly.pdbx_strand_id
1 'polypeptide(L)'
;MSQAPPHFVSQADLTDAQKRREREIQEAYARIGEEPPPKPAEEAYDPRPLYERLREARALQDERIEEMFKLRNQFRGLDESESQFLADIEQARKHREQEKRQQDAKELDEFRRATESKSSAPPPLPERTALPTIPKAKPRAGSKRKREQASALGIVPRKSTQPSASASCKNDPSS
;
A
#
# COMPACT_ATOMS: atom_id res chain seq x y z
N MET A 1 25.86 37.02 25.00
CA MET A 1 26.68 37.11 23.77
C MET A 1 26.10 38.26 22.94
N SER A 2 26.80 39.38 22.85
CA SER A 2 26.36 40.57 22.10
C SER A 2 26.64 40.35 20.62
N GLN A 3 25.62 40.20 19.79
CA GLN A 3 25.78 40.15 18.34
C GLN A 3 25.93 41.59 17.83
N ALA A 4 27.03 41.87 17.11
CA ALA A 4 27.23 43.18 16.49
C ALA A 4 26.11 43.45 15.45
N PRO A 5 25.66 44.70 15.30
CA PRO A 5 24.62 45.05 14.32
C PRO A 5 25.10 44.71 12.90
N PRO A 6 24.22 44.22 12.00
CA PRO A 6 24.62 43.88 10.64
C PRO A 6 25.17 45.11 9.93
N HIS A 7 26.44 45.04 9.49
CA HIS A 7 27.10 46.09 8.73
C HIS A 7 26.87 45.82 7.23
N PHE A 8 26.59 46.88 6.47
CA PHE A 8 26.49 46.76 5.02
C PHE A 8 27.86 46.47 4.41
N VAL A 9 27.94 45.41 3.61
CA VAL A 9 29.14 45.03 2.87
C VAL A 9 28.98 45.52 1.44
N SER A 10 29.97 46.26 0.93
CA SER A 10 29.93 46.71 -0.47
C SER A 10 30.30 45.57 -1.43
N GLN A 11 29.90 45.69 -2.69
CA GLN A 11 30.29 44.73 -3.72
C GLN A 11 31.82 44.66 -3.86
N ALA A 12 32.53 45.79 -3.71
CA ALA A 12 33.98 45.83 -3.74
C ALA A 12 34.59 45.01 -2.59
N ASP A 13 34.08 45.18 -1.36
CA ASP A 13 34.56 44.44 -0.19
C ASP A 13 34.40 42.93 -0.37
N LEU A 14 33.30 42.47 -0.99
CA LEU A 14 33.08 41.06 -1.31
C LEU A 14 34.12 40.55 -2.32
N THR A 15 34.38 41.30 -3.39
CA THR A 15 35.36 40.89 -4.41
C THR A 15 36.79 40.84 -3.85
N ASP A 16 37.14 41.77 -2.97
CA ASP A 16 38.47 41.81 -2.35
C ASP A 16 38.63 40.72 -1.29
N ALA A 17 37.58 40.42 -0.51
CA ALA A 17 37.55 39.28 0.39
C ALA A 17 37.70 37.95 -0.38
N GLN A 18 37.03 37.80 -1.53
CA GLN A 18 37.18 36.63 -2.40
C GLN A 18 38.63 36.49 -2.91
N LYS A 19 39.25 37.56 -3.41
CA LYS A 19 40.65 37.54 -3.87
C LYS A 19 41.63 37.16 -2.77
N ARG A 20 41.45 37.67 -1.55
CA ARG A 20 42.29 37.30 -0.39
C ARG A 20 42.19 35.81 -0.11
N ARG A 21 40.96 35.29 -0.03
CA ARG A 21 40.69 33.87 0.17
C ARG A 21 41.31 33.00 -0.93
N GLU A 22 41.21 33.43 -2.18
CA GLU A 22 41.81 32.70 -3.31
C GLU A 22 43.34 32.67 -3.25
N ARG A 23 43.98 33.78 -2.86
CA ARG A 23 45.45 33.83 -2.68
C ARG A 23 45.90 32.91 -1.55
N GLU A 24 45.22 32.94 -0.41
CA GLU A 24 45.51 32.05 0.73
C GLU A 24 45.40 30.58 0.34
N ILE A 25 44.37 30.22 -0.43
CA ILE A 25 44.21 28.87 -0.98
C ILE A 25 45.38 28.55 -1.94
N GLN A 26 45.67 29.42 -2.91
CA GLN A 26 46.78 29.21 -3.85
C GLN A 26 48.12 29.02 -3.14
N GLU A 27 48.40 29.83 -2.12
CA GLU A 27 49.62 29.71 -1.31
C GLU A 27 49.66 28.40 -0.50
N ALA A 28 48.53 27.99 0.10
CA ALA A 28 48.44 26.73 0.85
C ALA A 28 48.66 25.51 -0.06
N TYR A 29 48.08 25.52 -1.26
CA TYR A 29 48.24 24.45 -2.25
C TYR A 29 49.65 24.44 -2.88
N ALA A 30 50.21 25.61 -3.19
CA ALA A 30 51.60 25.74 -3.65
C ALA A 30 52.60 25.18 -2.64
N ARG A 31 52.31 25.29 -1.33
CA ARG A 31 53.10 24.67 -0.26
C ARG A 31 53.01 23.15 -0.25
N ILE A 32 51.85 22.58 -0.59
CA ILE A 32 51.61 21.14 -0.66
C ILE A 32 52.18 20.54 -1.95
N GLY A 33 52.39 21.37 -2.99
CA GLY A 33 52.88 20.94 -4.30
C GLY A 33 51.76 20.41 -5.22
N GLU A 34 50.50 20.63 -4.85
CA GLU A 34 49.32 20.27 -5.63
C GLU A 34 48.67 21.53 -6.22
N GLU A 35 48.04 21.42 -7.38
CA GLU A 35 47.29 22.54 -7.97
C GLU A 35 45.96 22.73 -7.21
N PRO A 36 45.56 23.97 -6.89
CA PRO A 36 44.24 24.24 -6.34
C PRO A 36 43.15 23.65 -7.24
N PRO A 37 42.08 23.05 -6.68
CA PRO A 37 40.98 22.55 -7.47
C PRO A 37 40.36 23.69 -8.29
N PRO A 38 39.92 23.43 -9.53
CA PRO A 38 39.29 24.43 -10.37
C PRO A 38 38.09 25.04 -9.64
N LYS A 39 37.93 26.36 -9.74
CA LYS A 39 36.79 27.05 -9.14
C LYS A 39 35.50 26.37 -9.63
N PRO A 40 34.51 26.14 -8.75
CA PRO A 40 33.23 25.62 -9.19
C PRO A 40 32.71 26.54 -10.29
N ALA A 41 32.40 25.97 -11.46
CA ALA A 41 31.84 26.73 -12.56
C ALA A 41 30.58 27.43 -12.06
N GLU A 42 30.44 28.72 -12.37
CA GLU A 42 29.20 29.43 -12.13
C GLU A 42 28.10 28.66 -12.88
N GLU A 43 27.22 28.00 -12.13
CA GLU A 43 26.17 27.17 -12.70
C GLU A 43 25.35 28.04 -13.66
N ALA A 44 25.22 27.59 -14.90
CA ALA A 44 24.47 28.31 -15.92
C ALA A 44 23.09 28.67 -15.37
N TYR A 45 22.73 29.96 -15.47
CA TYR A 45 21.48 30.48 -14.94
C TYR A 45 20.30 29.69 -15.53
N ASP A 46 19.71 28.83 -14.70
CA ASP A 46 18.55 28.05 -15.10
C ASP A 46 17.30 28.98 -15.06
N PRO A 47 16.48 29.02 -16.14
CA PRO A 47 15.28 29.85 -16.18
C PRO A 47 14.12 29.32 -15.31
N ARG A 48 14.21 28.10 -14.77
CA ARG A 48 13.15 27.52 -13.93
C ARG A 48 13.10 28.20 -12.55
N PRO A 49 11.90 28.40 -11.97
CA PRO A 49 11.75 28.89 -10.61
C PRO A 49 12.46 28.00 -9.59
N LEU A 50 12.99 28.60 -8.52
CA LEU A 50 13.67 27.87 -7.44
C LEU A 50 12.81 26.75 -6.83
N TYR A 51 11.50 26.99 -6.73
CA TYR A 51 10.53 26.00 -6.22
C TYR A 51 10.54 24.70 -7.04
N GLU A 52 10.57 24.81 -8.37
CA GLU A 52 10.57 23.65 -9.26
C GLU A 52 11.84 22.81 -9.05
N ARG A 53 13.00 23.46 -8.92
CA ARG A 53 14.28 22.77 -8.65
C ARG A 53 14.29 22.05 -7.31
N LEU A 54 13.82 22.72 -6.26
CA LEU A 54 13.76 22.11 -4.93
C LEU A 54 12.78 20.94 -4.89
N ARG A 55 11.65 21.07 -5.60
CA ARG A 55 10.66 20.00 -5.73
C ARG A 55 11.24 18.80 -6.47
N GLU A 56 11.90 19.02 -7.60
CA GLU A 56 12.56 17.95 -8.37
C GLU A 56 13.67 17.26 -7.58
N ALA A 57 14.51 18.03 -6.88
CA ALA A 57 15.59 17.48 -6.05
C ALA A 57 15.04 16.59 -4.92
N ARG A 58 13.95 17.05 -4.27
CA ARG A 58 13.26 16.27 -3.25
C ARG A 58 12.62 15.02 -3.84
N ALA A 59 11.89 15.14 -4.94
CA ALA A 59 11.27 14.02 -5.62
C ALA A 59 12.31 12.96 -6.02
N LEU A 60 13.45 13.38 -6.57
CA LEU A 60 14.55 12.48 -6.93
C LEU A 60 15.16 11.79 -5.71
N GLN A 61 15.27 12.49 -4.58
CA GLN A 61 15.73 11.89 -3.33
C GLN A 61 14.72 10.87 -2.81
N ASP A 62 13.44 11.21 -2.83
CA ASP A 62 12.35 10.34 -2.42
C ASP A 62 12.30 9.07 -3.31
N GLU A 63 12.42 9.22 -4.64
CA GLU A 63 12.50 8.11 -5.60
C GLU A 63 13.71 7.21 -5.34
N ARG A 64 14.90 7.78 -5.10
CA ARG A 64 16.11 7.00 -4.76
C ARG A 64 15.95 6.20 -3.48
N ILE A 65 15.33 6.81 -2.47
CA ILE A 65 14.99 6.14 -1.22
C ILE A 65 14.01 5.01 -1.54
N GLU A 66 12.90 5.29 -2.21
CA GLU A 66 11.92 4.28 -2.59
C GLU A 66 12.55 3.11 -3.34
N GLU A 67 13.43 3.33 -4.31
CA GLU A 67 14.14 2.27 -5.03
C GLU A 67 15.00 1.40 -4.11
N MET A 68 15.80 2.02 -3.23
CA MET A 68 16.66 1.31 -2.28
C MET A 68 15.86 0.48 -1.27
N PHE A 69 14.75 1.04 -0.77
CA PHE A 69 13.91 0.38 0.23
C PHE A 69 12.89 -0.61 -0.38
N LYS A 70 12.50 -0.43 -1.64
CA LYS A 70 11.53 -1.29 -2.35
C LYS A 70 12.05 -2.71 -2.50
N LEU A 71 13.29 -2.89 -2.93
CA LEU A 71 13.90 -4.22 -3.05
C LEU A 71 14.26 -4.80 -1.68
N ARG A 72 14.66 -3.95 -0.72
CA ARG A 72 14.97 -4.38 0.65
C ARG A 72 13.78 -5.04 1.34
N ASN A 73 12.58 -4.49 1.14
CA ASN A 73 11.36 -5.01 1.77
C ASN A 73 10.82 -6.27 1.05
N GLN A 74 11.12 -6.45 -0.24
CA GLN A 74 10.61 -7.58 -1.02
C GLN A 74 11.31 -8.91 -0.68
N PHE A 75 12.60 -8.88 -0.32
CA PHE A 75 13.40 -10.06 -0.03
C PHE A 75 13.93 -10.07 1.41
N ARG A 76 13.10 -9.66 2.36
CA ARG A 76 13.41 -9.82 3.79
C ARG A 76 12.92 -11.19 4.26
N GLY A 77 13.74 -11.89 5.04
CA GLY A 77 13.29 -13.08 5.78
C GLY A 77 12.24 -12.70 6.83
N LEU A 78 11.45 -13.69 7.26
CA LEU A 78 10.59 -13.51 8.43
C LEU A 78 11.47 -13.42 9.69
N ASP A 79 11.18 -12.44 10.53
CA ASP A 79 11.82 -12.34 11.84
C ASP A 79 11.28 -13.44 12.79
N GLU A 80 12.02 -13.79 13.84
CA GLU A 80 11.63 -14.83 14.82
C GLU A 80 10.25 -14.57 15.46
N SER A 81 9.90 -13.30 15.68
CA SER A 81 8.56 -12.94 16.17
C SER A 81 7.46 -13.13 15.14
N GLU A 82 7.77 -12.90 13.86
CA GLU A 82 6.81 -13.03 12.76
C GLU A 82 6.53 -14.51 12.47
N SER A 83 7.55 -15.37 12.54
CA SER A 83 7.38 -16.82 12.40
C SER A 83 6.54 -17.40 13.53
N GLN A 84 6.77 -16.98 14.78
CA GLN A 84 5.96 -17.38 15.94
C GLN A 84 4.50 -16.93 15.79
N PHE A 85 4.26 -15.69 15.35
CA PHE A 85 2.90 -15.19 15.11
C PHE A 85 2.15 -16.03 14.06
N LEU A 86 2.82 -16.41 12.96
CA LEU A 86 2.21 -17.28 11.95
C LEU A 86 1.94 -18.68 12.51
N ALA A 87 2.85 -19.24 13.31
CA ALA A 87 2.65 -20.52 13.98
C ALA A 87 1.45 -20.49 14.94
N ASP A 88 1.28 -19.42 15.71
CA ASP A 88 0.15 -19.24 16.61
C ASP A 88 -1.19 -19.15 15.85
N ILE A 89 -1.22 -18.44 14.73
CA ILE A 89 -2.40 -18.39 13.85
C ILE A 89 -2.74 -19.78 13.29
N GLU A 90 -1.74 -20.52 12.82
CA GLU A 90 -1.94 -21.87 12.31
C GLU A 90 -2.46 -22.82 13.39
N GLN A 91 -1.89 -22.76 14.59
CA GLN A 91 -2.34 -23.52 15.75
C GLN A 91 -3.78 -23.16 16.12
N ALA A 92 -4.13 -21.87 16.17
CA ALA A 92 -5.49 -21.42 16.46
C ALA A 92 -6.49 -21.89 15.39
N ARG A 93 -6.11 -21.86 14.10
CA ARG A 93 -6.95 -22.36 13.01
C ARG A 93 -7.19 -23.86 13.14
N LYS A 94 -6.13 -24.62 13.41
CA LYS A 94 -6.18 -26.07 13.59
C LYS A 94 -7.02 -26.45 14.81
N HIS A 95 -6.86 -25.73 15.92
CA HIS A 95 -7.66 -25.94 17.13
C HIS A 95 -9.16 -25.76 16.84
N ARG A 96 -9.53 -24.63 16.21
CA ARG A 96 -10.92 -24.35 15.84
C ARG A 96 -11.50 -25.41 14.91
N GLU A 97 -10.72 -25.91 13.96
CA GLU A 97 -11.15 -27.00 13.07
C GLU A 97 -11.33 -28.32 13.84
N GLN A 98 -10.41 -28.64 14.75
CA GLN A 98 -10.51 -29.83 15.60
C GLN A 98 -11.73 -29.76 16.52
N GLU A 99 -12.01 -28.62 17.14
CA GLU A 99 -13.19 -28.43 17.98
C GLU A 99 -14.48 -28.67 17.18
N LYS A 100 -14.59 -28.09 15.98
CA LYS A 100 -15.72 -28.34 15.09
C LYS A 100 -15.86 -29.82 14.76
N ARG A 101 -14.76 -30.47 14.36
CA ARG A 101 -14.75 -31.90 14.04
C ARG A 101 -15.16 -32.76 15.24
N GLN A 102 -14.75 -32.38 16.45
CA GLN A 102 -15.16 -33.08 17.68
C GLN A 102 -16.63 -32.86 18.00
N GLN A 103 -17.17 -31.67 17.79
CA GLN A 103 -18.60 -31.39 17.95
C GLN A 103 -19.43 -32.21 16.95
N ASP A 104 -19.07 -32.16 15.67
CA ASP A 104 -19.74 -32.94 14.61
C ASP A 104 -19.71 -34.45 14.92
N ALA A 105 -18.57 -34.98 15.39
CA ALA A 105 -18.45 -36.38 15.76
C ALA A 105 -19.36 -36.76 16.94
N LYS A 106 -19.46 -35.90 17.97
CA LYS A 106 -20.36 -36.12 19.11
C LYS A 106 -21.83 -36.12 18.67
N GLU A 107 -22.24 -35.16 17.85
CA GLU A 107 -23.60 -35.10 17.32
C GLU A 107 -23.96 -36.35 16.49
N LEU A 108 -23.02 -36.86 15.68
CA LEU A 108 -23.24 -38.10 14.93
C LEU A 108 -23.37 -39.32 15.84
N ASP A 109 -22.56 -39.42 16.89
CA ASP A 109 -22.63 -40.55 17.82
C ASP A 109 -23.91 -40.51 18.67
N GLU A 110 -24.35 -39.31 19.09
CA GLU A 110 -25.65 -39.11 19.74
C GLU A 110 -26.81 -39.49 18.82
N PHE A 111 -26.77 -39.08 17.54
CA PHE A 111 -27.77 -39.48 16.55
C PHE A 111 -27.81 -41.01 16.37
N ARG A 112 -26.66 -41.68 16.24
CA ARG A 112 -26.57 -43.15 16.14
C ARG A 112 -27.24 -43.82 17.33
N ARG A 113 -26.86 -43.43 18.56
CA ARG A 113 -27.47 -43.95 19.80
C ARG A 113 -28.98 -43.71 19.85
N ALA A 114 -29.45 -42.52 19.47
CA ALA A 114 -30.88 -42.21 19.45
C ALA A 114 -31.63 -43.08 18.42
N THR A 115 -31.08 -43.28 17.22
CA THR A 115 -31.69 -44.13 16.19
C THR A 115 -31.73 -45.60 16.59
N GLU A 116 -30.67 -46.12 17.21
CA GLU A 116 -30.62 -47.48 17.75
C GLU A 116 -31.64 -47.67 18.88
N SER A 117 -31.77 -46.70 19.79
CA SER A 117 -32.79 -46.77 20.85
C SER A 117 -34.22 -46.70 20.30
N LYS A 118 -34.45 -45.92 19.23
CA LYS A 118 -35.76 -45.80 18.57
C LYS A 118 -36.11 -47.04 17.75
N SER A 119 -35.15 -47.69 17.10
CA SER A 119 -35.37 -48.93 16.35
C SER A 119 -35.52 -50.17 17.25
N SER A 120 -34.96 -50.12 18.47
CA SER A 120 -35.16 -51.11 19.53
C SER A 120 -36.54 -51.05 20.18
N ALA A 121 -37.31 -49.98 19.99
CA ALA A 121 -38.68 -49.89 20.48
C ALA A 121 -39.65 -50.50 19.44
N PRO A 122 -40.59 -51.38 19.84
CA PRO A 122 -41.53 -51.98 18.90
C PRO A 122 -42.37 -50.87 18.23
N PRO A 123 -42.64 -50.97 16.92
CA PRO A 123 -43.35 -49.92 16.20
C PRO A 123 -44.77 -49.77 16.78
N PRO A 124 -45.21 -48.57 17.21
CA PRO A 124 -46.63 -48.33 17.37
C PRO A 124 -47.29 -48.44 16.00
N LEU A 125 -48.35 -49.26 15.93
CA LEU A 125 -49.19 -49.47 14.75
C LEU A 125 -49.59 -48.12 14.13
N PRO A 126 -49.46 -47.92 12.80
CA PRO A 126 -49.76 -46.63 12.19
C PRO A 126 -51.27 -46.43 12.09
N GLU A 127 -51.85 -45.60 12.98
CA GLU A 127 -53.10 -44.92 12.65
C GLU A 127 -52.82 -43.92 11.52
N ARG A 128 -53.42 -44.21 10.36
CA ARG A 128 -53.39 -43.36 9.16
C ARG A 128 -54.13 -42.05 9.43
N THR A 129 -53.46 -41.06 9.99
CA THR A 129 -53.94 -39.67 9.95
C THR A 129 -53.50 -39.00 8.66
N ALA A 130 -54.49 -38.55 7.92
CA ALA A 130 -54.38 -37.95 6.59
C ALA A 130 -53.34 -36.81 6.51
N LEU A 131 -52.60 -36.81 5.40
CA LEU A 131 -51.75 -35.69 4.99
C LEU A 131 -52.63 -34.46 4.69
N PRO A 132 -52.36 -33.26 5.25
CA PRO A 132 -53.00 -32.05 4.79
C PRO A 132 -52.43 -31.65 3.42
N THR A 133 -53.33 -31.55 2.44
CA THR A 133 -53.07 -31.05 1.09
C THR A 133 -52.50 -29.63 1.14
N ILE A 134 -51.27 -29.44 0.65
CA ILE A 134 -50.66 -28.13 0.44
C ILE A 134 -51.27 -27.51 -0.83
N PRO A 135 -51.87 -26.30 -0.78
CA PRO A 135 -52.32 -25.63 -2.00
C PRO A 135 -51.10 -25.13 -2.80
N LYS A 136 -51.01 -25.54 -4.07
CA LYS A 136 -50.03 -25.02 -5.03
C LYS A 136 -50.24 -23.52 -5.27
N ALA A 137 -49.36 -22.70 -4.72
CA ALA A 137 -49.23 -21.30 -5.13
C ALA A 137 -48.47 -21.21 -6.46
N LYS A 138 -48.98 -20.38 -7.38
CA LYS A 138 -48.40 -20.09 -8.70
C LYS A 138 -46.99 -19.49 -8.57
N PRO A 139 -46.02 -19.83 -9.44
CA PRO A 139 -44.73 -19.17 -9.44
C PRO A 139 -44.90 -17.72 -9.90
N ARG A 140 -44.61 -16.78 -9.01
CA ARG A 140 -44.50 -15.35 -9.34
C ARG A 140 -43.22 -15.16 -10.13
N ALA A 141 -43.33 -14.72 -11.38
CA ALA A 141 -42.20 -14.30 -12.19
C ALA A 141 -41.41 -13.21 -11.44
N GLY A 142 -40.13 -13.47 -11.19
CA GLY A 142 -39.32 -12.62 -10.33
C GLY A 142 -37.82 -12.77 -10.57
N SER A 143 -37.33 -11.99 -11.54
CA SER A 143 -35.97 -11.44 -11.66
C SER A 143 -34.77 -12.41 -11.65
N LYS A 144 -34.16 -12.58 -12.83
CA LYS A 144 -32.81 -13.12 -13.01
C LYS A 144 -31.81 -12.21 -12.26
N ARG A 145 -31.36 -12.63 -11.07
CA ARG A 145 -30.19 -12.02 -10.44
C ARG A 145 -28.94 -12.64 -11.05
N LYS A 146 -28.21 -11.83 -11.81
CA LYS A 146 -26.86 -12.11 -12.30
C LYS A 146 -25.95 -12.36 -11.11
N ARG A 147 -25.37 -13.56 -11.02
CA ARG A 147 -24.36 -13.92 -10.02
C ARG A 147 -23.06 -13.22 -10.43
N GLU A 148 -22.78 -12.06 -9.85
CA GLU A 148 -21.45 -11.47 -9.96
C GLU A 148 -20.51 -12.30 -9.08
N GLN A 149 -19.64 -13.07 -9.73
CA GLN A 149 -18.49 -13.69 -9.09
C GLN A 149 -17.50 -12.57 -8.74
N ALA A 150 -17.67 -11.98 -7.56
CA ALA A 150 -16.70 -11.03 -7.03
C ALA A 150 -15.50 -11.81 -6.44
N SER A 151 -14.35 -11.62 -7.09
CA SER A 151 -12.96 -11.80 -6.63
C SER A 151 -12.74 -12.67 -5.38
N ALA A 152 -12.57 -13.98 -5.56
CA ALA A 152 -12.04 -14.89 -4.54
C ALA A 152 -10.53 -14.67 -4.21
N LEU A 153 -9.91 -13.64 -4.79
CA LEU A 153 -8.48 -13.32 -4.62
C LEU A 153 -8.23 -11.94 -3.96
N GLY A 154 -9.24 -11.34 -3.33
CA GLY A 154 -9.05 -10.12 -2.53
C GLY A 154 -8.63 -8.86 -3.31
N ILE A 155 -8.75 -8.87 -4.65
CA ILE A 155 -8.46 -7.70 -5.48
C ILE A 155 -9.74 -6.89 -5.61
N VAL A 156 -9.78 -5.77 -4.89
CA VAL A 156 -10.77 -4.71 -5.07
C VAL A 156 -10.28 -3.80 -6.20
N PRO A 157 -10.97 -3.71 -7.35
CA PRO A 157 -10.64 -2.70 -8.35
C PRO A 157 -11.00 -1.32 -7.79
N ARG A 158 -10.00 -0.46 -7.60
CA ARG A 158 -10.25 0.96 -7.32
C ARG A 158 -10.85 1.59 -8.58
N LYS A 159 -12.03 2.18 -8.44
CA LYS A 159 -12.70 2.97 -9.47
C LYS A 159 -11.77 4.13 -9.85
N SER A 160 -11.23 4.11 -11.08
CA SER A 160 -10.55 5.27 -11.64
C SER A 160 -11.57 6.35 -11.95
N THR A 161 -11.41 7.50 -11.32
CA THR A 161 -12.08 8.74 -11.71
C THR A 161 -11.45 9.18 -13.02
N GLN A 162 -12.21 9.08 -14.11
CA GLN A 162 -11.86 9.70 -15.39
C GLN A 162 -11.83 11.22 -15.21
N PRO A 163 -10.75 11.95 -15.56
CA PRO A 163 -10.89 13.35 -15.91
C PRO A 163 -11.58 13.40 -17.28
N SER A 164 -12.77 13.99 -17.31
CA SER A 164 -13.53 14.26 -18.52
C SER A 164 -12.70 15.13 -19.47
N ALA A 165 -12.26 14.55 -20.58
CA ALA A 165 -11.90 15.31 -21.76
C ALA A 165 -13.19 15.92 -22.34
N SER A 166 -13.35 17.24 -22.16
CA SER A 166 -14.29 18.03 -22.96
C SER A 166 -13.53 18.61 -24.15
N ALA A 167 -13.66 17.96 -25.31
CA ALA A 167 -13.36 18.55 -26.60
C ALA A 167 -14.69 18.98 -27.26
N SER A 168 -14.85 20.29 -27.45
CA SER A 168 -15.85 20.96 -28.30
C SER A 168 -15.48 22.45 -28.30
N CYS A 169 -15.37 23.24 -29.36
CA CYS A 169 -15.67 23.13 -30.78
C CYS A 169 -14.95 24.30 -31.49
N LYS A 170 -14.54 24.08 -32.75
CA LYS A 170 -14.54 25.04 -33.88
C LYS A 170 -14.00 26.46 -33.63
N ASN A 171 -12.84 26.77 -34.19
CA ASN A 171 -12.54 28.11 -34.69
C ASN A 171 -12.25 28.01 -36.19
N ASP A 172 -13.15 28.60 -36.98
CA ASP A 172 -13.03 28.82 -38.42
C ASP A 172 -11.99 29.92 -38.73
N PRO A 173 -11.47 29.99 -39.98
CA PRO A 173 -10.49 30.98 -40.39
C PRO A 173 -11.14 32.24 -41.01
N SER A 174 -10.76 33.46 -40.59
CA SER A 174 -10.89 34.68 -41.41
C SER A 174 -10.23 35.92 -40.78
N SER A 175 -9.66 36.75 -41.68
CA SER A 175 -8.92 38.04 -41.52
C SER A 175 -7.50 37.99 -40.98
#